data_AF-A0A1C5QMD0-F1
#
_entry.id   AF-A0A1C5QMD0-F1
#
_cell.length_a   1.000
_cell.length_b   1.000
_cell.length_c   1.000
_cell.angle_alpha   90.00
_cell.angle_beta   90.00
_cell.angle_gamma   90.00
#
_symmetry.space_group_name_H-M   'P 1'
#
loop_
_entity.id
_entity.type
_entity.pdbx_description
1 polymer ?
#
loop_
_entity_poly.entity_id
_entity_poly.type
_entity_poly.pdbx_seq_one_letter_code
_entity_poly.pdbx_strand_id
1 'polypeptide(L)'
;MKVTVIVPIYNVEQYLRECLDSVISQTLADIEVICVNDGSIDKSQEILNEYSWKDARIKIINQINQGAYAARNTAIDIAQGDYLCFIDPDDYYPDKFVLENLYIAAINNNALICGGGFQENKSGTVIKEWSGNLSQYSFKKDGMVKYKDYQFEYGFHRFIYKTEFIKENKLYFPQLSYYEDPVFFVNSMTKAKGFYALNRVTYSYRTGHKAVTWNYKKVLDLLKGIYRILVLAKENNYSNLMSLEEARILNDYLDPIYDVISEKPSRDIIYLLNNINKILYNEQTKIEYFIFENKINHLIYDYSVSQDELRNQLNTEKESKKMQNQKLMQDIISLQQELNSLQGENERIKNAYQDIQKKVDEQVELISNLKNTIEIKEHNEKIMTEENSKNKSVISEREQENLKLLEENKYLEKKISSTYDMFYNSHTWKVGNILLKWPKKIKKLLEKGNQIHA
;
A
#
# COMPACT_ATOMS: atom_id res chain seq x y z
N MET A 1 -7.38 40.38 5.43
CA MET A 1 -6.92 39.06 4.99
C MET A 1 -7.07 38.10 6.15
N LYS A 2 -8.03 37.19 6.07
CA LYS A 2 -8.42 36.30 7.18
C LYS A 2 -7.61 35.01 7.21
N VAL A 3 -7.41 34.41 6.03
CA VAL A 3 -6.65 33.16 5.88
C VAL A 3 -5.68 33.26 4.72
N THR A 4 -4.44 32.86 4.96
CA THR A 4 -3.43 32.55 3.93
C THR A 4 -3.49 31.07 3.62
N VAL A 5 -3.87 30.70 2.39
CA VAL A 5 -3.80 29.32 1.90
C VAL A 5 -2.44 29.10 1.24
N ILE A 6 -1.67 28.15 1.76
CA ILE A 6 -0.33 27.82 1.30
C ILE A 6 -0.38 26.54 0.46
N VAL A 7 0.08 26.62 -0.79
CA VAL A 7 0.08 25.52 -1.76
C VAL A 7 1.52 25.26 -2.25
N PRO A 8 2.21 24.22 -1.76
CA PRO A 8 3.56 23.85 -2.19
C PRO A 8 3.51 22.95 -3.43
N ILE A 9 3.99 23.45 -4.58
CA ILE A 9 3.71 22.86 -5.90
C ILE A 9 4.98 22.29 -6.52
N TYR A 10 4.96 20.99 -6.81
CA TYR A 10 6.01 20.30 -7.57
C TYR A 10 5.43 19.15 -8.40
N ASN A 11 5.51 19.27 -9.73
CA ASN A 11 5.13 18.24 -10.71
C ASN A 11 3.77 17.58 -10.45
N VAL A 12 2.69 18.37 -10.54
CA VAL A 12 1.33 18.04 -10.10
C VAL A 12 0.25 18.50 -11.09
N GLU A 13 0.59 18.65 -12.36
CA GLU A 13 -0.31 19.18 -13.42
C GLU A 13 -1.67 18.46 -13.50
N GLN A 14 -1.73 17.18 -13.14
CA GLN A 14 -2.92 16.33 -13.22
C GLN A 14 -3.99 16.67 -12.19
N TYR A 15 -3.62 17.26 -11.06
CA TYR A 15 -4.52 17.48 -9.90
C TYR A 15 -4.65 18.95 -9.51
N LEU A 16 -3.66 19.78 -9.86
CA LEU A 16 -3.55 21.17 -9.44
C LEU A 16 -4.79 22.02 -9.76
N ARG A 17 -5.48 21.76 -10.87
CA ARG A 17 -6.72 22.47 -11.24
C ARG A 17 -7.84 22.23 -10.22
N GLU A 18 -8.09 20.97 -9.87
CA GLU A 18 -9.13 20.59 -8.90
C GLU A 18 -8.81 21.14 -7.49
N CYS A 19 -7.53 21.11 -7.10
CA CYS A 19 -7.05 21.74 -5.89
C CYS A 19 -7.37 23.24 -5.87
N LEU A 20 -6.89 24.00 -6.87
CA LEU A 20 -7.07 25.45 -6.96
C LEU A 20 -8.56 25.84 -7.11
N ASP A 21 -9.36 25.10 -7.87
CA ASP A 21 -10.81 25.31 -7.97
C ASP A 21 -11.49 25.17 -6.59
N SER A 22 -11.08 24.19 -5.78
CA SER A 22 -11.59 24.01 -4.41
C SER A 22 -11.18 25.14 -3.44
N VAL A 23 -10.05 25.81 -3.71
CA VAL A 23 -9.55 26.96 -2.93
C VAL A 23 -10.27 28.25 -3.33
N ILE A 24 -10.34 28.58 -4.62
CA ILE A 24 -10.92 29.86 -5.07
C ILE A 24 -12.45 29.92 -4.90
N SER A 25 -13.12 28.76 -4.91
CA SER A 25 -14.57 28.65 -4.73
C SER A 25 -15.05 28.78 -3.27
N GLN A 26 -14.14 28.91 -2.29
CA GLN A 26 -14.48 29.06 -0.88
C GLN A 26 -15.32 30.32 -0.61
N THR A 27 -16.32 30.22 0.28
CA THR A 27 -17.20 31.35 0.65
C THR A 27 -16.49 32.45 1.44
N LEU A 28 -15.36 32.12 2.08
CA LEU A 28 -14.51 33.11 2.73
C LEU A 28 -13.79 33.95 1.66
N ALA A 29 -14.33 35.12 1.34
CA ALA A 29 -13.80 35.97 0.27
C ALA A 29 -12.40 36.54 0.57
N ASP A 30 -12.16 36.99 1.81
CA ASP A 30 -10.92 37.65 2.28
C ASP A 30 -9.82 36.61 2.59
N ILE A 31 -9.39 35.89 1.56
CA ILE A 31 -8.27 34.95 1.58
C ILE A 31 -7.17 35.38 0.60
N GLU A 32 -5.92 35.05 0.91
CA GLU A 32 -4.82 35.07 -0.05
C GLU A 32 -4.36 33.64 -0.30
N VAL A 33 -3.89 33.36 -1.51
CA VAL A 33 -3.43 32.03 -1.90
C VAL A 33 -1.98 32.16 -2.36
N ILE A 34 -1.06 31.58 -1.61
CA ILE A 34 0.37 31.61 -1.90
C ILE A 34 0.77 30.27 -2.51
N CYS A 35 0.90 30.27 -3.83
CA CYS A 35 1.34 29.14 -4.62
C CYS A 35 2.86 29.20 -4.80
N VAL A 36 3.60 28.28 -4.16
CA VAL A 36 5.05 28.21 -4.28
C VAL A 36 5.42 27.06 -5.22
N ASN A 37 5.77 27.39 -6.45
CA ASN A 37 6.32 26.43 -7.42
C ASN A 37 7.78 26.13 -7.07
N ASP A 38 8.03 24.92 -6.57
CA ASP A 38 9.32 24.39 -6.14
C ASP A 38 10.09 23.78 -7.32
N GLY A 39 10.15 24.50 -8.44
CA GLY A 39 10.90 24.10 -9.64
C GLY A 39 10.25 22.99 -10.46
N SER A 40 8.92 23.02 -10.64
CA SER A 40 8.21 22.07 -11.51
C SER A 40 8.70 22.14 -12.97
N ILE A 41 8.72 20.99 -13.63
CA ILE A 41 9.12 20.81 -15.04
C ILE A 41 7.97 20.32 -15.94
N ASP A 42 6.79 20.11 -15.36
CA ASP A 42 5.53 19.82 -16.05
C ASP A 42 4.71 21.11 -16.27
N LYS A 43 3.43 20.99 -16.66
CA LYS A 43 2.55 22.15 -16.92
C LYS A 43 2.02 22.83 -15.65
N SER A 44 2.50 22.49 -14.45
CA SER A 44 2.08 23.14 -13.20
C SER A 44 2.26 24.66 -13.26
N GLN A 45 3.32 25.17 -13.91
CA GLN A 45 3.54 26.61 -14.08
C GLN A 45 2.54 27.26 -15.05
N GLU A 46 2.16 26.57 -16.13
CA GLU A 46 1.14 27.06 -17.08
C GLU A 46 -0.23 27.18 -16.39
N ILE A 47 -0.59 26.18 -15.61
CA ILE A 47 -1.81 26.17 -14.79
C ILE A 47 -1.77 27.32 -13.77
N LEU A 48 -0.66 27.50 -13.06
CA LEU A 48 -0.52 28.61 -12.11
C LEU A 48 -0.72 29.98 -12.77
N ASN A 49 -0.08 30.20 -13.92
CA ASN A 49 -0.26 31.43 -14.68
C ASN A 49 -1.75 31.66 -15.00
N GLU A 50 -2.43 30.67 -15.58
CA GLU A 50 -3.86 30.72 -15.90
C GLU A 50 -4.72 31.09 -14.67
N TYR A 51 -4.47 30.49 -13.51
CA TYR A 51 -5.23 30.77 -12.30
C TYR A 51 -4.95 32.16 -11.73
N SER A 52 -3.72 32.67 -11.81
CA SER A 52 -3.40 34.05 -11.41
C SER A 52 -4.08 35.12 -12.28
N TRP A 53 -4.40 34.81 -13.54
CA TRP A 53 -5.24 35.68 -14.38
C TRP A 53 -6.73 35.60 -14.03
N LYS A 54 -7.21 34.46 -13.49
CA LYS A 54 -8.60 34.25 -13.08
C LYS A 54 -8.92 34.85 -11.71
N ASP A 55 -7.99 34.79 -10.77
CA ASP A 55 -8.19 35.22 -9.38
C ASP A 55 -6.99 35.99 -8.83
N ALA A 56 -7.19 37.30 -8.60
CA ALA A 56 -6.17 38.21 -8.09
C ALA A 56 -5.72 37.93 -6.64
N ARG A 57 -6.37 36.99 -5.93
CA ARG A 57 -5.94 36.51 -4.61
C ARG A 57 -4.74 35.55 -4.70
N ILE A 58 -4.45 35.02 -5.89
CA ILE A 58 -3.35 34.06 -6.12
C ILE A 58 -2.03 34.80 -6.34
N LYS A 59 -1.07 34.56 -5.45
CA LYS A 59 0.33 35.02 -5.53
C LYS A 59 1.21 33.82 -5.88
N ILE A 60 1.97 33.91 -6.98
CA ILE A 60 2.90 32.86 -7.40
C ILE A 60 4.32 33.23 -6.94
N ILE A 61 5.01 32.27 -6.31
CA ILE A 61 6.45 32.33 -6.05
C ILE A 61 7.12 31.17 -6.78
N ASN A 62 8.23 31.46 -7.46
CA ASN A 62 9.09 30.45 -8.07
C ASN A 62 10.38 30.32 -7.28
N GLN A 63 10.76 29.08 -6.94
CA GLN A 63 12.05 28.77 -6.32
C GLN A 63 12.69 27.55 -6.99
N ILE A 64 14.01 27.40 -6.83
CA ILE A 64 14.72 26.17 -7.19
C ILE A 64 14.25 25.06 -6.23
N ASN A 65 14.06 23.85 -6.76
CA ASN A 65 13.57 22.70 -5.99
C ASN A 65 14.38 22.47 -4.70
N GLN A 66 13.71 22.62 -3.56
CA GLN A 66 14.29 22.48 -2.23
C GLN A 66 13.48 21.54 -1.32
N GLY A 67 12.28 21.13 -1.73
CA GLY A 67 11.36 20.26 -1.01
C GLY A 67 10.16 21.00 -0.42
N ALA A 68 9.09 20.27 -0.14
CA ALA A 68 7.84 20.82 0.37
C ALA A 68 8.00 21.62 1.67
N TYR A 69 8.90 21.21 2.58
CA TYR A 69 9.22 22.00 3.79
C TYR A 69 9.70 23.42 3.44
N ALA A 70 10.55 23.57 2.42
CA ALA A 70 11.09 24.86 2.01
C ALA A 70 9.99 25.72 1.37
N ALA A 71 9.22 25.14 0.44
CA ALA A 71 8.10 25.84 -0.19
C ALA A 71 7.06 26.32 0.84
N ARG A 72 6.70 25.49 1.83
CA ARG A 72 5.80 25.87 2.93
C ARG A 72 6.42 26.98 3.79
N ASN A 73 7.71 26.90 4.14
CA ASN A 73 8.39 27.93 4.94
C ASN A 73 8.49 29.29 4.21
N THR A 74 8.86 29.30 2.92
CA THR A 74 8.87 30.50 2.06
C THR A 74 7.51 31.22 2.10
N ALA A 75 6.41 30.47 2.05
CA ALA A 75 5.07 31.02 2.14
C ALA A 75 4.70 31.51 3.54
N ILE A 76 5.11 30.79 4.61
CA ILE A 76 4.92 31.24 6.01
C ILE A 76 5.53 32.62 6.20
N ASP A 77 6.77 32.84 5.77
CA ASP A 77 7.50 34.10 5.99
C ASP A 77 6.73 35.31 5.45
N ILE A 78 6.20 35.23 4.23
CA ILE A 78 5.50 36.33 3.56
C ILE A 78 3.98 36.39 3.84
N ALA A 79 3.41 35.39 4.52
CA ALA A 79 1.98 35.33 4.83
C ALA A 79 1.47 36.54 5.62
N GLN A 80 0.29 37.04 5.23
CA GLN A 80 -0.36 38.25 5.73
C GLN A 80 -1.75 37.99 6.35
N GLY A 81 -2.31 36.79 6.22
CA GLY A 81 -3.60 36.42 6.81
C GLY A 81 -3.52 36.22 8.33
N ASP A 82 -4.63 36.43 9.05
CA ASP A 82 -4.72 36.18 10.50
C ASP A 82 -4.38 34.72 10.86
N TYR A 83 -4.74 33.78 9.99
CA TYR A 83 -4.45 32.35 10.08
C TYR A 83 -3.79 31.81 8.81
N LEU A 84 -2.93 30.80 8.97
CA LEU A 84 -2.37 29.98 7.91
C LEU A 84 -3.21 28.71 7.72
N CYS A 85 -3.40 28.28 6.48
CA CYS A 85 -3.90 26.96 6.12
C CYS A 85 -2.95 26.35 5.09
N PHE A 86 -2.79 25.03 5.12
CA PHE A 86 -1.92 24.30 4.18
C PHE A 86 -2.77 23.30 3.42
N ILE A 87 -2.60 23.24 2.10
CA ILE A 87 -3.22 22.24 1.24
C ILE A 87 -2.16 21.71 0.28
N ASP A 88 -2.03 20.39 0.20
CA ASP A 88 -1.14 19.77 -0.77
C ASP A 88 -1.82 19.75 -2.16
N PRO A 89 -1.08 19.96 -3.25
CA PRO A 89 -1.64 20.34 -4.56
C PRO A 89 -2.38 19.20 -5.30
N ASP A 90 -2.34 17.98 -4.80
CA ASP A 90 -3.12 16.84 -5.28
C ASP A 90 -4.39 16.53 -4.46
N ASP A 91 -4.61 17.30 -3.41
CA ASP A 91 -5.77 17.27 -2.53
C ASP A 91 -6.73 18.43 -2.79
N TYR A 92 -7.87 18.43 -2.10
CA TYR A 92 -8.93 19.42 -2.31
C TYR A 92 -9.83 19.58 -1.08
N TYR A 93 -10.46 20.75 -0.94
CA TYR A 93 -11.46 20.95 0.11
C TYR A 93 -12.78 20.21 -0.22
N PRO A 94 -13.41 19.53 0.76
CA PRO A 94 -14.64 18.75 0.54
C PRO A 94 -15.84 19.59 0.10
N ASP A 95 -15.88 20.87 0.46
CA ASP A 95 -16.92 21.83 0.07
C ASP A 95 -16.42 23.28 0.23
N LYS A 96 -17.22 24.23 -0.27
CA LYS A 96 -16.90 25.66 -0.28
C LYS A 96 -16.98 26.38 1.07
N PHE A 97 -17.47 25.75 2.14
CA PHE A 97 -17.69 26.41 3.43
C PHE A 97 -16.55 26.15 4.45
N VAL A 98 -15.53 25.38 4.05
CA VAL A 98 -14.49 24.88 4.94
C VAL A 98 -13.69 26.00 5.60
N LEU A 99 -13.10 26.90 4.80
CA LEU A 99 -12.26 27.98 5.34
C LEU A 99 -13.07 28.97 6.19
N GLU A 100 -14.31 29.25 5.79
CA GLU A 100 -15.22 30.13 6.54
C GLU A 100 -15.57 29.53 7.91
N ASN A 101 -15.92 28.24 7.95
CA ASN A 101 -16.27 27.55 9.20
C ASN A 101 -15.07 27.44 10.14
N LEU A 102 -13.88 27.12 9.60
CA LEU A 102 -12.63 27.07 10.38
C LEU A 102 -12.29 28.44 10.97
N TYR A 103 -12.34 29.50 10.16
CA TYR A 103 -12.03 30.87 10.61
C TYR A 103 -13.01 31.36 11.68
N ILE A 104 -14.33 31.21 11.45
CA ILE A 104 -15.36 31.64 12.40
C ILE A 104 -15.22 30.87 13.72
N ALA A 105 -14.99 29.56 13.67
CA ALA A 105 -14.80 28.74 14.86
C ALA A 105 -13.53 29.14 15.64
N ALA A 106 -12.42 29.42 14.94
CA ALA A 106 -11.18 29.85 15.56
C ALA A 106 -11.33 31.20 16.27
N ILE A 107 -11.93 32.20 15.61
CA ILE A 107 -12.17 33.54 16.18
C ILE A 107 -13.13 33.46 17.39
N ASN A 108 -14.29 32.81 17.23
CA ASN A 108 -15.32 32.76 18.28
C ASN A 108 -14.84 32.05 19.56
N ASN A 109 -13.84 31.17 19.45
CA ASN A 109 -13.29 30.42 20.58
C ASN A 109 -11.87 30.86 20.97
N ASN A 110 -11.34 31.94 20.37
CA ASN A 110 -9.98 32.44 20.56
C ASN A 110 -8.90 31.34 20.43
N ALA A 111 -9.06 30.47 19.42
CA ALA A 111 -8.23 29.30 19.24
C ALA A 111 -6.97 29.62 18.43
N LEU A 112 -5.80 29.24 18.96
CA LEU A 112 -4.51 29.34 18.25
C LEU A 112 -4.42 28.37 17.06
N ILE A 113 -5.10 27.22 17.17
CA ILE A 113 -5.22 26.20 16.13
C ILE A 113 -6.68 25.73 16.12
N CYS A 114 -7.28 25.61 14.93
CA CYS A 114 -8.64 25.11 14.75
C CYS A 114 -8.67 24.13 13.58
N GLY A 115 -9.37 23.01 13.67
CA GLY A 115 -9.41 22.00 12.60
C GLY A 115 -10.60 21.06 12.69
N GLY A 116 -10.73 20.21 11.66
CA GLY A 116 -11.86 19.31 11.51
C GLY A 116 -11.47 17.88 11.18
N GLY A 117 -12.45 17.12 10.74
CA GLY A 117 -12.30 15.75 10.29
C GLY A 117 -11.56 15.63 8.95
N PHE A 118 -11.04 14.45 8.70
CA PHE A 118 -10.31 14.07 7.50
C PHE A 118 -11.09 13.00 6.73
N GLN A 119 -11.15 13.10 5.41
CA GLN A 119 -11.62 12.02 4.53
C GLN A 119 -10.54 11.65 3.52
N GLU A 120 -10.49 10.37 3.16
CA GLU A 120 -9.66 9.86 2.07
C GLU A 120 -10.55 9.64 0.83
N ASN A 121 -10.07 10.02 -0.35
CA ASN A 121 -10.64 9.69 -1.64
C ASN A 121 -9.69 8.75 -2.38
N LYS A 122 -9.98 7.45 -2.31
CA LYS A 122 -9.23 6.38 -2.96
C LYS A 122 -9.86 6.05 -4.30
N SER A 123 -9.32 6.62 -5.37
CA SER A 123 -9.80 6.43 -6.76
C SER A 123 -11.32 6.60 -6.95
N GLY A 124 -11.91 7.60 -6.29
CA GLY A 124 -13.35 7.90 -6.32
C GLY A 124 -14.14 7.34 -5.14
N THR A 125 -13.57 6.42 -4.34
CA THR A 125 -14.22 5.89 -3.14
C THR A 125 -13.87 6.73 -1.93
N VAL A 126 -14.87 7.32 -1.26
CA VAL A 126 -14.65 8.22 -0.12
C VAL A 126 -14.76 7.46 1.20
N ILE A 127 -13.68 7.50 2.00
CA ILE A 127 -13.55 6.88 3.32
C ILE A 127 -13.60 7.98 4.38
N LYS A 128 -14.50 7.85 5.37
CA LYS A 128 -14.70 8.82 6.46
C LYS A 128 -14.78 8.18 7.85
N GLU A 129 -14.87 6.85 7.92
CA GLU A 129 -14.96 6.10 9.16
C GLU A 129 -13.56 5.58 9.51
N TRP A 130 -13.12 5.87 10.74
CA TRP A 130 -11.76 5.63 11.17
C TRP A 130 -11.75 4.90 12.52
N SER A 131 -10.90 3.89 12.65
CA SER A 131 -10.79 3.03 13.83
C SER A 131 -9.37 3.00 14.40
N GLY A 132 -9.20 2.45 15.61
CA GLY A 132 -7.90 2.45 16.31
C GLY A 132 -7.33 3.85 16.45
N ASN A 133 -6.01 3.99 16.24
CA ASN A 133 -5.32 5.29 16.30
C ASN A 133 -5.83 6.29 15.24
N LEU A 134 -6.33 5.79 14.09
CA LEU A 134 -6.86 6.65 13.04
C LEU A 134 -8.20 7.30 13.42
N SER A 135 -8.90 6.83 14.47
CA SER A 135 -10.14 7.46 14.95
C SER A 135 -9.97 8.94 15.31
N GLN A 136 -8.74 9.39 15.56
CA GLN A 136 -8.36 10.80 15.75
C GLN A 136 -8.49 11.68 14.49
N TYR A 137 -8.83 11.07 13.33
CA TYR A 137 -9.22 11.77 12.10
C TYR A 137 -10.66 12.27 12.10
N SER A 138 -11.50 11.94 13.09
CA SER A 138 -12.85 12.48 13.22
C SER A 138 -13.13 12.96 14.66
N PHE A 139 -14.08 13.90 14.79
CA PHE A 139 -14.46 14.50 16.07
C PHE A 139 -15.96 14.37 16.25
N LYS A 140 -16.42 13.80 17.38
CA LYS A 140 -17.85 13.51 17.61
C LYS A 140 -18.70 14.73 17.98
N LYS A 141 -18.05 15.86 18.28
CA LYS A 141 -18.65 17.15 18.64
C LYS A 141 -17.62 18.26 18.47
N ASP A 142 -18.10 19.48 18.35
CA ASP A 142 -17.25 20.68 18.39
C ASP A 142 -16.70 20.90 19.81
N GLY A 143 -15.53 21.54 19.91
CA GLY A 143 -14.99 22.03 21.18
C GLY A 143 -13.47 21.97 21.30
N MET A 144 -12.96 22.52 22.41
CA MET A 144 -11.53 22.50 22.72
C MET A 144 -11.04 21.09 23.07
N VAL A 145 -10.01 20.63 22.36
CA VAL A 145 -9.27 19.39 22.59
C VAL A 145 -7.87 19.73 23.10
N LYS A 146 -7.48 19.15 24.24
CA LYS A 146 -6.14 19.32 24.81
C LYS A 146 -5.17 18.35 24.13
N TYR A 147 -4.01 18.83 23.69
CA TYR A 147 -3.08 17.98 22.95
C TYR A 147 -2.55 16.81 23.79
N LYS A 148 -2.36 17.03 25.10
CA LYS A 148 -1.98 15.98 26.07
C LYS A 148 -2.95 14.79 26.15
N ASP A 149 -4.20 14.96 25.71
CA ASP A 149 -5.24 13.93 25.72
C ASP A 149 -5.47 13.37 24.29
N TYR A 150 -4.92 14.03 23.27
CA TYR A 150 -5.08 13.72 21.84
C TYR A 150 -3.89 12.93 21.27
N GLN A 151 -2.66 13.44 21.48
CA GLN A 151 -1.39 12.75 21.21
C GLN A 151 -1.30 12.04 19.85
N PHE A 152 -1.72 12.72 18.78
CA PHE A 152 -1.68 12.24 17.39
C PHE A 152 -0.88 13.23 16.52
N GLU A 153 -0.19 12.71 15.52
CA GLU A 153 0.87 13.40 14.76
C GLU A 153 0.51 13.73 13.30
N TYR A 154 -0.58 13.16 12.75
CA TYR A 154 -0.93 13.32 11.33
C TYR A 154 -2.10 14.27 11.04
N GLY A 155 -2.11 14.72 9.78
CA GLY A 155 -3.21 15.46 9.17
C GLY A 155 -3.15 16.97 9.40
N PHE A 156 -1.95 17.56 9.42
CA PHE A 156 -1.76 19.00 9.67
C PHE A 156 -2.55 19.91 8.72
N HIS A 157 -2.82 19.46 7.49
CA HIS A 157 -3.57 20.17 6.44
C HIS A 157 -5.02 20.52 6.83
N ARG A 158 -5.67 19.70 7.67
CA ARG A 158 -7.10 19.89 8.04
C ARG A 158 -7.34 20.96 9.11
N PHE A 159 -6.29 21.68 9.48
CA PHE A 159 -6.27 22.73 10.49
C PHE A 159 -5.85 24.08 9.89
N ILE A 160 -6.30 25.15 10.55
CA ILE A 160 -5.73 26.49 10.44
C ILE A 160 -4.95 26.86 11.71
N TYR A 161 -3.91 27.66 11.56
CA TYR A 161 -2.95 28.02 12.60
C TYR A 161 -2.82 29.54 12.67
N LYS A 162 -2.96 30.17 13.83
CA LYS A 162 -2.85 31.63 13.95
C LYS A 162 -1.45 32.08 13.53
N THR A 163 -1.36 32.96 12.53
CA THR A 163 -0.10 33.31 11.84
C THR A 163 0.92 33.94 12.78
N GLU A 164 0.48 34.87 13.62
CA GLU A 164 1.29 35.50 14.68
C GLU A 164 1.90 34.44 15.60
N PHE A 165 1.09 33.50 16.10
CA PHE A 165 1.56 32.41 16.97
C PHE A 165 2.63 31.53 16.28
N ILE A 166 2.44 31.19 15.00
CA ILE A 166 3.43 30.42 14.22
C ILE A 166 4.75 31.18 14.11
N LYS A 167 4.71 32.47 13.74
CA LYS A 167 5.90 33.31 13.54
C LYS A 167 6.65 33.60 14.85
N GLU A 168 5.94 34.02 15.90
CA GLU A 168 6.53 34.33 17.22
C GLU A 168 7.22 33.12 17.84
N ASN A 169 6.62 31.93 17.71
CA ASN A 169 7.16 30.69 18.27
C ASN A 169 8.12 29.96 17.33
N LYS A 170 8.40 30.53 16.15
CA LYS A 170 9.31 29.99 15.11
C LYS A 170 8.95 28.56 14.72
N LEU A 171 7.66 28.29 14.55
CA LEU A 171 7.11 26.98 14.20
C LEU A 171 7.19 26.78 12.68
N TYR A 172 8.34 26.33 12.20
CA TYR A 172 8.60 26.05 10.77
C TYR A 172 8.72 24.55 10.50
N PHE A 173 8.46 24.13 9.26
CA PHE A 173 8.73 22.76 8.83
C PHE A 173 10.26 22.53 8.86
N PRO A 174 10.74 21.43 9.46
CA PRO A 174 12.16 21.13 9.50
C PRO A 174 12.70 20.80 8.11
N GLN A 175 13.99 21.03 7.89
CA GLN A 175 14.70 20.56 6.70
C GLN A 175 14.85 19.02 6.71
N LEU A 176 13.79 18.35 6.30
CA LEU A 176 13.66 16.91 6.10
C LEU A 176 13.02 16.68 4.73
N SER A 177 13.44 15.63 4.01
CA SER A 177 12.84 15.23 2.73
C SER A 177 11.64 14.27 2.86
N TYR A 178 11.29 13.94 4.10
CA TYR A 178 10.14 13.13 4.50
C TYR A 178 9.92 13.32 6.00
N TYR A 179 8.68 13.22 6.48
CA TYR A 179 8.32 13.35 7.89
C TYR A 179 8.55 14.76 8.48
N GLU A 180 8.62 15.79 7.64
CA GLU A 180 8.65 17.19 8.09
C GLU A 180 7.33 17.61 8.77
N ASP A 181 6.23 16.99 8.35
CA ASP A 181 4.87 17.37 8.63
C ASP A 181 4.37 16.95 10.03
N PRO A 182 4.55 15.70 10.50
CA PRO A 182 4.44 15.35 11.91
C PRO A 182 5.24 16.26 12.83
N VAL A 183 6.49 16.57 12.47
CA VAL A 183 7.36 17.39 13.32
C VAL A 183 6.81 18.82 13.45
N PHE A 184 6.35 19.44 12.35
CA PHE A 184 5.67 20.75 12.41
C PHE A 184 4.38 20.68 13.25
N PHE A 185 3.55 19.65 13.02
CA PHE A 185 2.25 19.51 13.64
C PHE A 185 2.33 19.29 15.15
N VAL A 186 3.14 18.31 15.59
CA VAL A 186 3.34 17.97 16.99
C VAL A 186 3.95 19.15 17.75
N ASN A 187 4.94 19.85 17.17
CA ASN A 187 5.51 21.07 17.78
C ASN A 187 4.44 22.16 17.97
N SER A 188 3.64 22.43 16.93
CA SER A 188 2.59 23.45 16.96
C SER A 188 1.52 23.12 18.00
N MET A 189 1.03 21.87 18.00
CA MET A 189 0.02 21.39 18.95
C MET A 189 0.50 21.36 20.40
N THR A 190 1.76 20.97 20.62
CA THR A 190 2.39 20.99 21.95
C THR A 190 2.52 22.43 22.47
N LYS A 191 2.97 23.35 21.62
CA LYS A 191 3.13 24.77 21.98
C LYS A 191 1.79 25.47 22.23
N ALA A 192 0.76 25.16 21.44
CA ALA A 192 -0.61 25.63 21.63
C ALA A 192 -1.33 24.94 22.82
N LYS A 193 -0.82 23.79 23.29
CA LYS A 193 -1.40 22.89 24.32
C LYS A 193 -2.73 22.23 23.92
N GLY A 194 -3.26 22.53 22.74
CA GLY A 194 -4.56 22.07 22.25
C GLY A 194 -5.05 22.88 21.05
N PHE A 195 -6.24 22.55 20.59
CA PHE A 195 -6.89 23.14 19.42
C PHE A 195 -8.41 23.13 19.57
N TYR A 196 -9.12 23.92 18.76
CA TYR A 196 -10.57 23.80 18.61
C TYR A 196 -10.91 22.78 17.52
N ALA A 197 -11.67 21.75 17.87
CA ALA A 197 -12.14 20.72 16.96
C ALA A 197 -13.52 21.06 16.41
N LEU A 198 -13.75 20.75 15.12
CA LEU A 198 -15.05 20.78 14.46
C LEU A 198 -15.51 19.37 14.08
N ASN A 199 -16.76 19.04 14.37
CA ASN A 199 -17.47 17.84 13.91
C ASN A 199 -17.97 18.01 12.46
N ARG A 200 -17.02 18.27 11.55
CA ARG A 200 -17.22 18.22 10.10
C ARG A 200 -15.91 17.90 9.41
N VAL A 201 -15.97 17.29 8.24
CA VAL A 201 -14.77 17.11 7.40
C VAL A 201 -14.29 18.48 6.90
N THR A 202 -12.99 18.71 6.93
CA THR A 202 -12.33 19.94 6.47
C THR A 202 -11.21 19.68 5.45
N TYR A 203 -10.91 18.41 5.12
CA TYR A 203 -9.87 18.05 4.17
C TYR A 203 -10.19 16.75 3.43
N SER A 204 -9.92 16.70 2.12
CA SER A 204 -10.03 15.49 1.30
C SER A 204 -8.66 15.10 0.76
N TYR A 205 -8.10 14.02 1.29
CA TYR A 205 -6.82 13.47 0.86
C TYR A 205 -7.00 12.48 -0.29
N ARG A 206 -6.32 12.67 -1.41
CA ARG A 206 -6.37 11.74 -2.56
C ARG A 206 -5.38 10.60 -2.34
N THR A 207 -5.77 9.37 -2.67
CA THR A 207 -4.88 8.20 -2.60
C THR A 207 -4.98 7.30 -3.82
N GLY A 208 -3.95 6.47 -4.00
CA GLY A 208 -3.86 5.47 -5.08
C GLY A 208 -3.09 5.95 -6.32
N HIS A 209 -2.75 7.23 -6.43
CA HIS A 209 -2.05 7.82 -7.57
C HIS A 209 -0.53 7.97 -7.40
N LYS A 210 -0.03 8.02 -6.16
CA LYS A 210 1.40 8.15 -5.84
C LYS A 210 1.93 6.91 -5.13
N ALA A 211 3.03 6.35 -5.63
CA ALA A 211 3.86 5.40 -4.89
C ALA A 211 5.05 6.11 -4.26
N VAL A 212 5.32 5.86 -2.97
CA VAL A 212 6.50 6.45 -2.30
C VAL A 212 7.74 5.64 -2.65
N THR A 213 8.58 6.16 -3.55
CA THR A 213 9.92 5.61 -3.75
C THR A 213 10.77 5.91 -2.52
N TRP A 214 11.17 4.86 -1.81
CA TRP A 214 12.07 4.92 -0.66
C TRP A 214 13.54 4.95 -1.10
N ASN A 215 14.37 5.60 -0.29
CA ASN A 215 15.82 5.61 -0.43
C ASN A 215 16.46 5.94 0.94
N TYR A 216 17.78 5.74 1.05
CA TYR A 216 18.54 6.01 2.26
C TYR A 216 18.27 7.41 2.86
N LYS A 217 18.20 8.47 2.03
CA LYS A 217 17.98 9.85 2.51
C LYS A 217 16.60 10.00 3.17
N LYS A 218 15.54 9.47 2.54
CA LYS A 218 14.18 9.52 3.11
C LYS A 218 14.07 8.73 4.41
N VAL A 219 14.69 7.55 4.50
CA VAL A 219 14.71 6.74 5.74
C VAL A 219 15.51 7.42 6.84
N LEU A 220 16.63 8.05 6.50
CA LEU A 220 17.42 8.85 7.43
C LEU A 220 16.63 10.06 7.95
N ASP A 221 15.93 10.78 7.07
CA ASP A 221 15.12 11.95 7.45
C ASP A 221 13.86 11.57 8.24
N LEU A 222 13.21 10.46 7.89
CA LEU A 222 12.15 9.82 8.68
C LEU A 222 12.60 9.55 10.12
N LEU A 223 13.73 8.86 10.30
CA LEU A 223 14.26 8.55 11.64
C LEU A 223 14.68 9.81 12.41
N LYS A 224 15.14 10.88 11.73
CA LYS A 224 15.36 12.19 12.38
C LYS A 224 14.04 12.82 12.83
N GLY A 225 12.98 12.71 12.03
CA GLY A 225 11.66 13.23 12.34
C GLY A 225 11.06 12.54 13.56
N ILE A 226 10.99 11.20 13.53
CA ILE A 226 10.54 10.37 14.64
C ILE A 226 11.36 10.66 15.90
N TYR A 227 12.69 10.73 15.80
CA TYR A 227 13.54 11.06 16.95
C TYR A 227 13.21 12.44 17.57
N ARG A 228 12.91 13.46 16.75
CA ARG A 228 12.49 14.79 17.25
C ARG A 228 11.16 14.72 18.00
N ILE A 229 10.19 13.98 17.46
CA ILE A 229 8.88 13.78 18.11
C ILE A 229 9.05 13.02 19.43
N LEU A 230 9.86 11.96 19.45
CA LEU A 230 10.16 11.19 20.66
C LEU A 230 10.85 12.02 21.76
N VAL A 231 11.77 12.93 21.40
CA VAL A 231 12.38 13.86 22.36
C VAL A 231 11.30 14.77 22.97
N LEU A 232 10.51 15.44 22.13
CA LEU A 232 9.43 16.34 22.59
C LEU A 232 8.38 15.60 23.43
N ALA A 233 8.01 14.38 23.02
CA ALA A 233 7.06 13.52 23.72
C ALA A 233 7.60 13.13 25.11
N LYS A 234 8.89 12.78 25.23
CA LYS A 234 9.54 12.49 26.51
C LYS A 234 9.58 13.72 27.42
N GLU A 235 9.91 14.90 26.87
CA GLU A 235 9.93 16.17 27.63
C GLU A 235 8.55 16.57 28.17
N ASN A 236 7.48 16.25 27.44
CA ASN A 236 6.10 16.61 27.79
C ASN A 236 5.28 15.46 28.42
N ASN A 237 5.88 14.29 28.63
CA ASN A 237 5.24 13.06 29.13
C ASN A 237 4.07 12.55 28.25
N TYR A 238 4.21 12.62 26.93
CA TYR A 238 3.24 12.12 25.95
C TYR A 238 3.48 10.63 25.64
N SER A 239 3.09 9.76 26.57
CA SER A 239 3.26 8.31 26.46
C SER A 239 2.58 7.68 25.24
N ASN A 240 1.37 8.14 24.88
CA ASN A 240 0.62 7.58 23.76
C ASN A 240 1.29 7.96 22.44
N LEU A 241 1.83 9.18 22.34
CA LEU A 241 2.62 9.61 21.19
C LEU A 241 3.90 8.78 21.06
N MET A 242 4.60 8.49 22.17
CA MET A 242 5.78 7.60 22.14
C MET A 242 5.43 6.18 21.63
N SER A 243 4.35 5.59 22.13
CA SER A 243 3.87 4.28 21.65
C SER A 243 3.35 4.32 20.20
N LEU A 244 2.85 5.47 19.74
CA LEU A 244 2.40 5.65 18.37
C LEU A 244 3.60 5.71 17.40
N GLU A 245 4.62 6.51 17.71
CA GLU A 245 5.90 6.55 16.96
C GLU A 245 6.60 5.18 16.92
N GLU A 246 6.58 4.43 18.01
CA GLU A 246 7.05 3.02 18.04
C GLU A 246 6.24 2.16 17.05
N ALA A 247 4.91 2.28 17.06
CA ALA A 247 4.05 1.58 16.11
C ALA A 247 4.26 2.04 14.65
N ARG A 248 4.64 3.30 14.40
CA ARG A 248 5.02 3.78 13.05
C ARG A 248 6.27 3.06 12.54
N ILE A 249 7.29 2.92 13.38
CA ILE A 249 8.52 2.20 13.00
C ILE A 249 8.22 0.72 12.71
N LEU A 250 7.39 0.08 13.55
CA LEU A 250 7.18 -1.37 13.52
C LEU A 250 6.12 -1.87 12.55
N ASN A 251 5.26 -0.99 12.02
CA ASN A 251 4.18 -1.34 11.09
C ASN A 251 4.27 -0.51 9.81
N ASP A 252 4.11 0.82 9.90
CA ASP A 252 3.97 1.71 8.75
C ASP A 252 5.28 1.86 7.94
N TYR A 253 6.43 1.82 8.63
CA TYR A 253 7.76 2.03 8.06
C TYR A 253 8.71 0.84 8.24
N LEU A 254 8.16 -0.33 8.58
CA LEU A 254 8.92 -1.55 8.84
C LEU A 254 9.89 -1.88 7.70
N ASP A 255 9.34 -1.99 6.48
CA ASP A 255 10.07 -2.41 5.28
C ASP A 255 11.18 -1.43 4.85
N PRO A 256 10.93 -0.12 4.66
CA PRO A 256 12.00 0.79 4.23
C PRO A 256 13.09 0.98 5.29
N ILE A 257 12.76 0.89 6.59
CA ILE A 257 13.78 0.89 7.65
C ILE A 257 14.56 -0.43 7.63
N TYR A 258 13.86 -1.57 7.52
CA TYR A 258 14.47 -2.90 7.41
C TYR A 258 15.48 -2.96 6.25
N ASP A 259 15.09 -2.57 5.04
CA ASP A 259 15.93 -2.68 3.85
C ASP A 259 17.25 -1.89 4.06
N VAL A 260 17.18 -0.65 4.58
CA VAL A 260 18.35 0.20 4.87
C VAL A 260 19.24 -0.35 5.99
N ILE A 261 18.68 -0.95 7.04
CA ILE A 261 19.50 -1.59 8.09
C ILE A 261 20.05 -2.96 7.66
N SER A 262 19.47 -3.56 6.62
CA SER A 262 19.84 -4.90 6.16
C SER A 262 21.11 -4.89 5.30
N GLU A 263 21.23 -3.98 4.32
CA GLU A 263 22.37 -3.96 3.40
C GLU A 263 23.69 -3.68 4.12
N LYS A 264 23.79 -2.48 4.74
CA LYS A 264 24.89 -2.07 5.62
C LYS A 264 24.50 -0.75 6.32
N PRO A 265 24.06 -0.78 7.59
CA PRO A 265 23.57 0.42 8.24
C PRO A 265 24.69 1.46 8.40
N SER A 266 24.40 2.69 8.03
CA SER A 266 25.35 3.81 8.18
C SER A 266 25.55 4.19 9.65
N ARG A 267 26.62 4.93 9.93
CA ARG A 267 26.86 5.51 11.26
C ARG A 267 25.70 6.37 11.75
N ASP A 268 25.03 7.09 10.85
CA ASP A 268 23.94 8.01 11.19
C ASP A 268 22.66 7.26 11.56
N ILE A 269 22.33 6.21 10.80
CA ILE A 269 21.18 5.34 11.10
C ILE A 269 21.38 4.64 12.44
N ILE A 270 22.57 4.08 12.69
CA ILE A 270 22.93 3.45 13.98
C ILE A 270 22.85 4.47 15.13
N TYR A 271 23.31 5.71 14.91
CA TYR A 271 23.25 6.77 15.91
C TYR A 271 21.80 7.14 16.27
N LEU A 272 20.93 7.32 15.27
CA LEU A 272 19.51 7.63 15.48
C LEU A 272 18.79 6.48 16.21
N LEU A 273 18.95 5.24 15.74
CA LEU A 273 18.32 4.07 16.37
C LEU A 273 18.75 3.90 17.83
N ASN A 274 20.03 4.07 18.16
CA ASN A 274 20.47 4.04 19.56
C ASN A 274 19.83 5.16 20.40
N ASN A 275 19.63 6.37 19.86
CA ASN A 275 18.98 7.45 20.61
C ASN A 275 17.45 7.27 20.73
N ILE A 276 16.79 6.67 19.73
CA ILE A 276 15.41 6.21 19.81
C ILE A 276 15.27 5.15 20.92
N ASN A 277 16.18 4.17 20.97
CA ASN A 277 16.21 3.12 22.00
C ASN A 277 16.43 3.65 23.43
N LYS A 278 17.21 4.73 23.60
CA LYS A 278 17.33 5.45 24.89
C LYS A 278 16.02 6.09 25.33
N ILE A 279 15.19 6.52 24.38
CA ILE A 279 13.90 7.16 24.69
C ILE A 279 12.82 6.12 24.99
N LEU A 280 12.66 5.13 24.10
CA LEU A 280 11.60 4.11 24.21
C LEU A 280 11.88 3.07 25.30
N TYR A 281 13.11 2.58 25.42
CA TYR A 281 13.43 1.40 26.25
C TYR A 281 14.53 1.63 27.30
N ASN A 282 15.04 2.87 27.44
CA ASN A 282 16.22 3.17 28.26
C ASN A 282 17.40 2.20 27.99
N GLU A 283 17.63 1.86 26.72
CA GLU A 283 18.64 0.88 26.24
C GLU A 283 18.48 -0.57 26.73
N GLN A 284 17.42 -0.91 27.48
CA GLN A 284 17.14 -2.29 27.93
C GLN A 284 16.69 -3.21 26.79
N THR A 285 16.18 -2.63 25.72
CA THR A 285 15.78 -3.30 24.48
C THR A 285 16.20 -2.42 23.30
N LYS A 286 16.19 -2.99 22.09
CA LYS A 286 16.49 -2.30 20.84
C LYS A 286 15.40 -2.54 19.81
N ILE A 287 14.87 -1.48 19.21
CA ILE A 287 13.76 -1.54 18.26
C ILE A 287 14.11 -2.39 17.03
N GLU A 288 15.38 -2.43 16.65
CA GLU A 288 15.86 -3.26 15.55
C GLU A 288 15.53 -4.74 15.76
N TYR A 289 15.47 -5.23 17.01
CA TYR A 289 15.03 -6.61 17.30
C TYR A 289 13.61 -6.86 16.80
N PHE A 290 12.68 -5.96 17.12
CA PHE A 290 11.28 -6.05 16.72
C PHE A 290 11.11 -5.81 15.21
N ILE A 291 11.94 -4.96 14.59
CA ILE A 291 11.97 -4.78 13.13
C ILE A 291 12.32 -6.12 12.44
N PHE A 292 13.38 -6.81 12.88
CA PHE A 292 13.73 -8.12 12.33
C PHE A 292 12.66 -9.18 12.61
N GLU A 293 12.12 -9.23 13.83
CA GLU A 293 11.09 -10.20 14.25
C GLU A 293 9.79 -10.03 13.45
N ASN A 294 9.28 -8.80 13.32
CA ASN A 294 8.11 -8.49 12.51
C ASN A 294 8.36 -8.80 11.02
N LYS A 295 9.54 -8.47 10.48
CA LYS A 295 9.83 -8.75 9.07
C LYS A 295 9.88 -10.26 8.79
N ILE A 296 10.43 -11.06 9.71
CA ILE A 296 10.38 -12.52 9.63
C ILE A 296 8.94 -13.02 9.66
N ASN A 297 8.11 -12.51 10.58
CA ASN A 297 6.70 -12.91 10.69
C ASN A 297 5.90 -12.58 9.42
N HIS A 298 6.12 -11.41 8.82
CA HIS A 298 5.49 -11.03 7.54
C HIS A 298 5.92 -11.96 6.41
N LEU A 299 7.23 -12.22 6.27
CA LEU A 299 7.73 -13.12 5.22
C LEU A 299 7.22 -14.57 5.38
N ILE A 300 7.09 -15.06 6.62
CA ILE A 300 6.50 -16.37 6.91
C ILE A 300 5.01 -16.39 6.54
N TYR A 301 4.28 -15.31 6.81
CA TYR A 301 2.88 -15.17 6.40
C TYR A 301 2.75 -15.17 4.88
N ASP A 302 3.50 -14.33 4.17
CA ASP A 302 3.50 -14.24 2.70
C ASP A 302 3.81 -15.61 2.06
N TYR A 303 4.82 -16.33 2.60
CA TYR A 303 5.16 -17.69 2.18
C TYR A 303 4.00 -18.68 2.43
N SER A 304 3.34 -18.61 3.59
CA SER A 304 2.20 -19.49 3.88
C SER A 304 1.01 -19.26 2.94
N VAL A 305 0.71 -18.01 2.59
CA VAL A 305 -0.34 -17.67 1.61
C VAL A 305 0.03 -18.21 0.23
N SER A 306 1.26 -17.96 -0.24
CA SER A 306 1.71 -18.44 -1.55
C SER A 306 1.74 -19.97 -1.66
N GLN A 307 2.04 -20.68 -0.56
CA GLN A 307 1.95 -22.14 -0.50
C GLN A 307 0.50 -22.65 -0.64
N ASP A 308 -0.46 -22.00 0.00
CA ASP A 308 -1.87 -22.39 -0.07
C ASP A 308 -2.50 -22.03 -1.42
N GLU A 309 -2.10 -20.92 -2.05
CA GLU A 309 -2.46 -20.59 -3.45
C GLU A 309 -1.97 -21.67 -4.42
N LEU A 310 -0.68 -22.04 -4.36
CA LEU A 310 -0.09 -23.08 -5.20
C LEU A 310 -0.75 -24.45 -4.99
N ARG A 311 -1.09 -24.81 -3.74
CA ARG A 311 -1.85 -26.04 -3.44
C ARG A 311 -3.24 -26.03 -4.06
N ASN A 312 -3.94 -24.90 -3.99
CA ASN A 312 -5.27 -24.75 -4.57
C ASN A 312 -5.23 -24.90 -6.09
N GLN A 313 -4.28 -24.24 -6.78
CA GLN A 313 -4.08 -24.39 -8.23
C GLN A 313 -3.78 -25.85 -8.63
N LEU A 314 -2.84 -26.52 -7.94
CA LEU A 314 -2.50 -27.93 -8.19
C LEU A 314 -3.69 -28.89 -7.98
N ASN A 315 -4.56 -28.62 -7.00
CA ASN A 315 -5.76 -29.42 -6.76
C ASN A 315 -6.81 -29.19 -7.86
N THR A 316 -7.01 -27.94 -8.29
CA THR A 316 -7.89 -27.61 -9.43
C THR A 316 -7.43 -28.30 -10.72
N GLU A 317 -6.13 -28.34 -10.99
CA GLU A 317 -5.59 -29.07 -12.15
C GLU A 317 -5.80 -30.59 -12.08
N LYS A 318 -5.61 -31.20 -10.90
CA LYS A 318 -5.81 -32.65 -10.72
C LYS A 318 -7.25 -33.05 -11.02
N GLU A 319 -8.24 -32.32 -10.50
CA GLU A 319 -9.66 -32.59 -10.79
C GLU A 319 -10.01 -32.31 -12.26
N SER A 320 -9.43 -31.26 -12.87
CA SER A 320 -9.61 -30.99 -14.30
C SER A 320 -9.06 -32.13 -15.19
N LYS A 321 -7.83 -32.59 -14.95
CA LYS A 321 -7.20 -33.71 -15.67
C LYS A 321 -7.96 -35.04 -15.44
N LYS A 322 -8.47 -35.27 -14.23
CA LYS A 322 -9.33 -36.42 -13.89
C LYS A 322 -10.65 -36.42 -14.66
N MET A 323 -11.32 -35.27 -14.76
CA MET A 323 -12.55 -35.14 -15.55
C MET A 323 -12.30 -35.32 -17.05
N GLN A 324 -11.17 -34.81 -17.57
CA GLN A 324 -10.78 -35.02 -18.97
C GLN A 324 -10.47 -36.50 -19.26
N ASN A 325 -9.77 -37.20 -18.37
CA ASN A 325 -9.52 -38.64 -18.48
C ASN A 325 -10.80 -39.47 -18.42
N GLN A 326 -11.77 -39.08 -17.57
CA GLN A 326 -13.09 -39.72 -17.54
C GLN A 326 -13.85 -39.55 -18.87
N LYS A 327 -13.82 -38.36 -19.47
CA LYS A 327 -14.41 -38.12 -20.79
C LYS A 327 -13.73 -38.98 -21.86
N LEU A 328 -12.40 -38.95 -21.95
CA LEU A 328 -11.66 -39.73 -22.93
C LEU A 328 -11.93 -41.25 -22.79
N MET A 329 -12.11 -41.74 -21.57
CA MET A 329 -12.49 -43.14 -21.33
C MET A 329 -13.91 -43.46 -21.80
N GLN A 330 -14.87 -42.52 -21.68
CA GLN A 330 -16.21 -42.66 -22.28
C GLN A 330 -16.15 -42.67 -23.81
N ASP A 331 -15.34 -41.77 -24.41
CA ASP A 331 -15.16 -41.67 -25.86
C ASP A 331 -14.55 -42.99 -26.41
N ILE A 332 -13.56 -43.57 -25.74
CA ILE A 332 -12.98 -44.89 -26.07
C ILE A 332 -14.02 -46.01 -26.00
N ILE A 333 -14.87 -46.04 -24.98
CA ILE A 333 -15.94 -47.05 -24.85
C ILE A 333 -16.94 -46.92 -26.01
N SER A 334 -17.31 -45.70 -26.40
CA SER A 334 -18.19 -45.44 -27.55
C SER A 334 -17.58 -45.96 -28.85
N LEU A 335 -16.31 -45.64 -29.12
CA LEU A 335 -15.59 -46.10 -30.32
C LEU A 335 -15.43 -47.62 -30.36
N GLN A 336 -15.26 -48.28 -29.21
CA GLN A 336 -15.23 -49.75 -29.13
C GLN A 336 -16.59 -50.37 -29.47
N GLN A 337 -17.70 -49.76 -29.03
CA GLN A 337 -19.04 -50.22 -29.39
C GLN A 337 -19.32 -50.07 -30.89
N GLU A 338 -18.92 -48.94 -31.48
CA GLU A 338 -19.03 -48.68 -32.92
C GLU A 338 -18.16 -49.67 -33.74
N LEU A 339 -16.91 -49.89 -33.34
CA LEU A 339 -16.03 -50.88 -33.97
C LEU A 339 -16.61 -52.30 -33.93
N ASN A 340 -17.16 -52.72 -32.79
CA ASN A 340 -17.82 -54.02 -32.65
C ASN A 340 -19.05 -54.14 -33.57
N SER A 341 -19.83 -53.06 -33.71
CA SER A 341 -20.95 -53.01 -34.66
C SER A 341 -20.48 -53.17 -36.10
N LEU A 342 -19.45 -52.41 -36.51
CA LEU A 342 -18.85 -52.49 -37.84
C LEU A 342 -18.21 -53.85 -38.12
N GLN A 343 -17.61 -54.50 -37.12
CA GLN A 343 -17.12 -55.88 -37.25
C GLN A 343 -18.27 -56.88 -37.48
N GLY A 344 -19.38 -56.75 -36.74
CA GLY A 344 -20.58 -57.57 -36.94
C GLY A 344 -21.24 -57.34 -38.31
N GLU A 345 -21.25 -56.11 -38.82
CA GLU A 345 -21.65 -55.81 -40.18
C GLU A 345 -20.69 -56.39 -41.22
N ASN A 346 -19.39 -56.32 -40.99
CA ASN A 346 -18.38 -56.89 -41.88
C ASN A 346 -18.45 -58.43 -41.91
N GLU A 347 -18.75 -59.11 -40.79
CA GLU A 347 -19.07 -60.54 -40.78
C GLU A 347 -20.36 -60.85 -41.56
N ARG A 348 -21.41 -60.04 -41.41
CA ARG A 348 -22.63 -60.19 -42.23
C ARG A 348 -22.36 -60.00 -43.72
N ILE A 349 -21.56 -58.99 -44.09
CA ILE A 349 -21.12 -58.73 -45.47
C ILE A 349 -20.26 -59.89 -45.98
N LYS A 350 -19.37 -60.45 -45.16
CA LYS A 350 -18.53 -61.60 -45.50
C LYS A 350 -19.34 -62.88 -45.69
N ASN A 351 -20.34 -63.13 -44.86
CA ASN A 351 -21.26 -64.26 -45.01
C ASN A 351 -22.15 -64.08 -46.23
N ALA A 352 -22.69 -62.87 -46.45
CA ALA A 352 -23.43 -62.53 -47.66
C ALA A 352 -22.54 -62.61 -48.91
N TYR A 353 -21.26 -62.26 -48.81
CA TYR A 353 -20.27 -62.43 -49.87
C TYR A 353 -19.97 -63.92 -50.10
N GLN A 354 -19.95 -64.78 -49.09
CA GLN A 354 -19.82 -66.23 -49.27
C GLN A 354 -21.09 -66.85 -49.89
N ASP A 355 -22.28 -66.41 -49.52
CA ASP A 355 -23.54 -66.83 -50.15
C ASP A 355 -23.64 -66.33 -51.60
N ILE A 356 -23.20 -65.10 -51.86
CA ILE A 356 -23.05 -64.55 -53.21
C ILE A 356 -21.95 -65.31 -53.95
N GLN A 357 -20.81 -65.62 -53.33
CA GLN A 357 -19.72 -66.37 -53.94
C GLN A 357 -20.20 -67.76 -54.34
N LYS A 358 -20.98 -68.44 -53.50
CA LYS A 358 -21.60 -69.73 -53.82
C LYS A 358 -22.60 -69.62 -54.98
N LYS A 359 -23.47 -68.60 -54.98
CA LYS A 359 -24.36 -68.29 -56.11
C LYS A 359 -23.61 -67.82 -57.36
N VAL A 360 -22.43 -67.26 -57.19
CA VAL A 360 -21.50 -66.82 -58.25
C VAL A 360 -20.67 -67.99 -58.72
N ASP A 361 -20.43 -69.05 -57.94
CA ASP A 361 -19.82 -70.29 -58.41
C ASP A 361 -20.87 -71.08 -59.21
N GLU A 362 -22.10 -71.20 -58.69
CA GLU A 362 -23.30 -71.68 -59.41
C GLU A 362 -23.56 -70.85 -60.69
N GLN A 363 -23.32 -69.53 -60.66
CA GLN A 363 -23.41 -68.68 -61.84
C GLN A 363 -22.11 -68.54 -62.63
N VAL A 364 -20.93 -68.96 -62.19
CA VAL A 364 -19.68 -68.95 -63.00
C VAL A 364 -19.56 -70.25 -63.77
N GLU A 365 -20.18 -71.33 -63.29
CA GLU A 365 -20.60 -72.45 -64.14
C GLU A 365 -21.51 -71.95 -65.30
N LEU A 366 -22.29 -70.88 -65.08
CA LEU A 366 -23.19 -70.25 -66.06
C LEU A 366 -22.57 -69.05 -66.84
N ILE A 367 -21.58 -68.35 -66.26
CA ILE A 367 -21.03 -67.02 -66.62
C ILE A 367 -19.50 -67.07 -66.81
N SER A 368 -18.93 -68.28 -66.88
CA SER A 368 -17.86 -68.59 -67.85
C SER A 368 -18.18 -68.04 -69.26
N ASN A 369 -19.48 -67.82 -69.55
CA ASN A 369 -19.98 -67.10 -70.71
C ASN A 369 -19.79 -65.56 -70.72
N LEU A 370 -19.77 -64.81 -69.59
CA LEU A 370 -19.93 -63.33 -69.60
C LEU A 370 -19.08 -62.55 -68.56
N LYS A 371 -17.78 -62.48 -68.84
CA LYS A 371 -16.73 -61.52 -68.41
C LYS A 371 -17.10 -60.14 -67.80
N ASN A 372 -16.41 -59.80 -66.69
CA ASN A 372 -15.62 -58.55 -66.39
C ASN A 372 -16.33 -57.16 -66.33
N THR A 373 -16.02 -56.15 -65.47
CA THR A 373 -14.93 -55.89 -64.47
C THR A 373 -15.18 -54.64 -63.56
N ILE A 374 -14.31 -54.40 -62.54
CA ILE A 374 -13.85 -53.09 -61.92
C ILE A 374 -14.72 -52.40 -60.80
N GLU A 375 -14.30 -52.34 -59.51
CA GLU A 375 -13.65 -51.26 -58.66
C GLU A 375 -14.57 -50.04 -58.21
N ILE A 376 -14.26 -49.05 -57.32
CA ILE A 376 -13.01 -48.56 -56.64
C ILE A 376 -13.21 -47.69 -55.33
N LYS A 377 -12.30 -47.81 -54.33
CA LYS A 377 -11.74 -46.83 -53.31
C LYS A 377 -12.47 -46.06 -52.18
N GLU A 378 -11.59 -45.64 -51.23
CA GLU A 378 -11.68 -45.06 -49.87
C GLU A 378 -11.78 -43.51 -49.75
N HIS A 379 -12.11 -42.99 -48.55
CA HIS A 379 -11.58 -41.72 -47.98
C HIS A 379 -11.83 -41.60 -46.45
N ASN A 380 -10.89 -41.04 -45.66
CA ASN A 380 -11.10 -40.15 -44.47
C ASN A 380 -9.88 -40.06 -43.53
N GLU A 381 -9.24 -38.88 -43.39
CA GLU A 381 -8.25 -38.63 -42.29
C GLU A 381 -7.97 -37.13 -42.02
N LYS A 382 -8.98 -36.31 -41.64
CA LYS A 382 -8.77 -34.83 -41.51
C LYS A 382 -9.39 -34.11 -40.30
N ILE A 383 -9.92 -34.83 -39.30
CA ILE A 383 -10.72 -34.20 -38.20
C ILE A 383 -9.97 -34.11 -36.85
N MET A 384 -8.96 -34.94 -36.58
CA MET A 384 -8.33 -35.03 -35.24
C MET A 384 -7.37 -33.90 -34.83
N THR A 385 -6.96 -33.02 -35.76
CA THR A 385 -5.82 -32.10 -35.52
C THR A 385 -6.20 -30.79 -34.83
N GLU A 386 -7.45 -30.32 -34.93
CA GLU A 386 -7.81 -28.97 -34.44
C GLU A 386 -8.11 -28.91 -32.94
N GLU A 387 -8.81 -29.89 -32.35
CA GLU A 387 -9.14 -29.88 -30.91
C GLU A 387 -7.90 -30.00 -29.99
N ASN A 388 -6.89 -30.75 -30.44
CA ASN A 388 -5.63 -30.91 -29.71
C ASN A 388 -4.81 -29.60 -29.60
N SER A 389 -5.05 -28.62 -30.46
CA SER A 389 -4.34 -27.34 -30.43
C SER A 389 -4.81 -26.42 -29.30
N LYS A 390 -6.13 -26.31 -29.08
CA LYS A 390 -6.74 -25.43 -28.07
C LYS A 390 -6.52 -25.90 -26.64
N ASN A 391 -6.45 -27.21 -26.40
CA ASN A 391 -6.14 -27.74 -25.06
C ASN A 391 -4.68 -27.47 -24.66
N LYS A 392 -3.73 -27.44 -25.61
CA LYS A 392 -2.32 -27.15 -25.30
C LYS A 392 -2.07 -25.72 -24.86
N SER A 393 -2.76 -24.73 -25.44
CA SER A 393 -2.53 -23.32 -25.08
C SER A 393 -2.94 -23.01 -23.64
N VAL A 394 -4.15 -23.44 -23.22
CA VAL A 394 -4.66 -23.21 -21.85
C VAL A 394 -3.83 -23.91 -20.78
N ILE A 395 -3.27 -25.09 -21.09
CA ILE A 395 -2.32 -25.77 -20.19
C ILE A 395 -1.02 -24.96 -20.06
N SER A 396 -0.47 -24.45 -21.16
CA SER A 396 0.80 -23.71 -21.14
C SER A 396 0.74 -22.39 -20.33
N GLU A 397 -0.41 -21.71 -20.31
CA GLU A 397 -0.60 -20.48 -19.51
C GLU A 397 -0.61 -20.80 -18.00
N ARG A 398 -1.31 -21.87 -17.59
CA ARG A 398 -1.35 -22.30 -16.18
C ARG A 398 -0.01 -22.88 -15.70
N GLU A 399 0.71 -23.60 -16.55
CA GLU A 399 2.05 -24.07 -16.21
C GLU A 399 3.02 -22.90 -15.97
N GLN A 400 2.92 -21.81 -16.75
CA GLN A 400 3.69 -20.58 -16.52
C GLN A 400 3.31 -19.88 -15.20
N GLU A 401 2.02 -19.83 -14.85
CA GLU A 401 1.54 -19.24 -13.59
C GLU A 401 2.04 -20.03 -12.36
N ASN A 402 1.90 -21.36 -12.37
CA ASN A 402 2.44 -22.24 -11.33
C ASN A 402 3.98 -22.10 -11.19
N LEU A 403 4.71 -21.99 -12.31
CA LEU A 403 6.17 -21.80 -12.30
C LEU A 403 6.56 -20.48 -11.64
N LYS A 404 5.84 -19.39 -11.95
CA LYS A 404 6.05 -18.07 -11.32
C LYS A 404 5.84 -18.12 -9.81
N LEU A 405 4.75 -18.72 -9.34
CA LEU A 405 4.50 -18.91 -7.91
C LEU A 405 5.60 -19.76 -7.24
N LEU A 406 6.11 -20.78 -7.93
CA LEU A 406 7.21 -21.61 -7.40
C LEU A 406 8.53 -20.84 -7.29
N GLU A 407 8.81 -19.92 -8.20
CA GLU A 407 9.97 -19.01 -8.14
C GLU A 407 9.81 -17.98 -7.00
N GLU A 408 8.62 -17.41 -6.83
CA GLU A 408 8.29 -16.49 -5.73
C GLU A 408 8.44 -17.18 -4.36
N ASN A 409 7.96 -18.42 -4.22
CA ASN A 409 8.16 -19.23 -3.00
C ASN A 409 9.65 -19.44 -2.66
N LYS A 410 10.48 -19.87 -3.63
CA LYS A 410 11.93 -20.04 -3.43
C LYS A 410 12.63 -18.73 -3.06
N TYR A 411 12.17 -17.62 -3.62
CA TYR A 411 12.69 -16.29 -3.29
C TYR A 411 12.32 -15.90 -1.84
N LEU A 412 11.09 -16.16 -1.40
CA LEU A 412 10.65 -15.94 -0.02
C LEU A 412 11.43 -16.81 0.97
N GLU A 413 11.61 -18.10 0.73
CA GLU A 413 12.44 -19.01 1.55
C GLU A 413 13.86 -18.45 1.74
N LYS A 414 14.50 -18.03 0.64
CA LYS A 414 15.84 -17.43 0.67
C LYS A 414 15.86 -16.12 1.47
N LYS A 415 14.83 -15.27 1.32
CA LYS A 415 14.72 -14.01 2.06
C LYS A 415 14.51 -14.27 3.56
N ILE A 416 13.65 -15.22 3.94
CA ILE A 416 13.47 -15.67 5.33
C ILE A 416 14.79 -16.14 5.93
N SER A 417 15.53 -17.04 5.25
CA SER A 417 16.82 -17.55 5.74
C SER A 417 17.84 -16.42 5.93
N SER A 418 17.97 -15.52 4.93
CA SER A 418 18.86 -14.36 5.03
C SER A 418 18.49 -13.44 6.19
N THR A 419 17.20 -13.16 6.39
CA THR A 419 16.73 -12.31 7.49
C THR A 419 17.03 -12.94 8.85
N TYR A 420 16.84 -14.27 9.00
CA TYR A 420 17.24 -15.00 10.20
C TYR A 420 18.75 -14.90 10.47
N ASP A 421 19.60 -15.18 9.47
CA ASP A 421 21.05 -15.11 9.63
C ASP A 421 21.51 -13.71 10.07
N MET A 422 20.91 -12.66 9.50
CA MET A 422 21.22 -11.27 9.83
C MET A 422 20.74 -10.91 11.24
N PHE A 423 19.53 -11.34 11.62
CA PHE A 423 19.00 -11.20 12.96
C PHE A 423 19.92 -11.85 13.99
N TYR A 424 20.25 -13.15 13.84
CA TYR A 424 21.12 -13.89 14.76
C TYR A 424 22.54 -13.30 14.85
N ASN A 425 23.09 -12.80 13.74
CA ASN A 425 24.42 -12.21 13.74
C ASN A 425 24.48 -10.78 14.28
N SER A 426 23.35 -10.06 14.29
CA SER A 426 23.27 -8.68 14.79
C SER A 426 23.73 -8.57 16.25
N HIS A 427 24.44 -7.48 16.56
CA HIS A 427 24.75 -7.11 17.96
C HIS A 427 23.46 -6.89 18.76
N THR A 428 22.41 -6.43 18.07
CA THR A 428 21.06 -6.22 18.59
C THR A 428 20.46 -7.49 19.19
N TRP A 429 20.46 -8.61 18.44
CA TRP A 429 19.98 -9.90 18.94
C TRP A 429 20.85 -10.41 20.08
N LYS A 430 22.18 -10.29 19.98
CA LYS A 430 23.11 -10.73 21.04
C LYS A 430 22.83 -10.02 22.38
N VAL A 431 22.54 -8.72 22.35
CA VAL A 431 22.15 -7.92 23.53
C VAL A 431 20.71 -8.21 23.96
N GLY A 432 19.75 -8.23 23.04
CA GLY A 432 18.34 -8.52 23.31
C GLY A 432 18.12 -9.91 23.92
N ASN A 433 18.86 -10.94 23.47
CA ASN A 433 18.76 -12.28 24.03
C ASN A 433 19.35 -12.37 25.46
N ILE A 434 20.37 -11.56 25.77
CA ILE A 434 20.85 -11.40 27.16
C ILE A 434 19.75 -10.74 28.00
N LEU A 435 19.18 -9.63 27.53
CA LEU A 435 18.19 -8.82 28.24
C LEU A 435 16.76 -9.40 28.25
N LEU A 436 16.44 -10.41 27.43
CA LEU A 436 15.21 -11.21 27.52
C LEU A 436 15.39 -12.49 28.35
N LYS A 437 16.61 -13.03 28.42
CA LYS A 437 16.95 -14.14 29.34
C LYS A 437 17.14 -13.64 30.78
N TRP A 438 17.59 -12.40 31.00
CA TRP A 438 17.79 -11.85 32.34
C TRP A 438 16.48 -11.74 33.15
N PRO A 439 15.37 -11.18 32.62
CA PRO A 439 14.08 -11.17 33.30
C PRO A 439 13.52 -12.57 33.52
N LYS A 440 13.66 -13.50 32.56
CA LYS A 440 13.22 -14.89 32.76
C LYS A 440 14.04 -15.61 33.84
N LYS A 441 15.35 -15.33 33.98
CA LYS A 441 16.19 -15.83 35.08
C LYS A 441 15.90 -15.16 36.42
N ILE A 442 15.77 -13.83 36.46
CA ILE A 442 15.46 -13.06 37.68
C ILE A 442 14.07 -13.43 38.18
N LYS A 443 13.07 -13.55 37.30
CA LYS A 443 11.71 -14.00 37.67
C LYS A 443 11.74 -15.42 38.27
N LYS A 444 12.47 -16.37 37.66
CA LYS A 444 12.73 -17.69 38.26
C LYS A 444 13.52 -17.66 39.57
N LEU A 445 14.39 -16.68 39.78
CA LEU A 445 15.16 -16.52 41.02
C LEU A 445 14.33 -15.87 42.14
N LEU A 446 13.43 -14.94 41.80
CA LEU A 446 12.46 -14.35 42.73
C LEU A 446 11.36 -15.36 43.10
N GLU A 447 10.86 -16.14 42.13
CA GLU A 447 9.93 -17.26 42.36
C GLU A 447 10.56 -18.34 43.26
N LYS A 448 11.88 -18.58 43.17
CA LYS A 448 12.62 -19.47 44.09
C LYS A 448 12.96 -18.82 45.43
N GLY A 449 13.25 -17.52 45.47
CA GLY A 449 13.54 -16.78 46.70
C GLY A 449 12.33 -16.74 47.64
N ASN A 450 11.13 -16.58 47.08
CA ASN A 450 9.87 -16.60 47.84
C ASN A 450 9.46 -17.99 48.36
N GLN A 451 10.20 -19.07 48.05
CA GLN A 451 10.00 -20.41 48.63
C GLN A 451 10.94 -20.71 49.82
N ILE A 452 11.75 -19.75 50.26
CA ILE A 452 12.68 -19.92 51.39
C ILE A 452 12.16 -19.21 52.67
N HIS A 453 11.03 -18.50 52.58
CA HIS A 453 10.37 -17.79 53.69
C HIS A 453 8.85 -18.08 53.75
N ALA A 454 8.49 -19.36 53.66
CA ALA A 454 7.16 -19.89 53.97
C ALA A 454 7.29 -21.16 54.81
#